data_AF-A0A7W1HTC4-F1
#
_entry.id   AF-A0A7W1HTC4-F1
#
_cell.length_a   1.000
_cell.length_b   1.000
_cell.length_c   1.000
_cell.angle_alpha   90.00
_cell.angle_beta   90.00
_cell.angle_gamma   90.00
#
_symmetry.space_group_name_H-M   'P 1'
#
loop_
_entity.id
_entity.type
_entity.pdbx_description
1 polymer ?
#
loop_
_entity_poly.entity_id
_entity_poly.type
_entity_poly.pdbx_seq_one_letter_code
_entity_poly.pdbx_strand_id
1 'polypeptide(L)'
;REGVFVDYNQNARDRTIASAYSARPVAAATVSCPVEWAEVDGVDPAAFTINTVPERMASIGDPGGAIDEHPGSLESLLELAAADESGGLGDAPWPPHFPKAASEPPRVQPSKARKPPADPA
;
A
#
# COMPACT_ATOMS: atom_id res chain seq x y z
N ARG A 1 -7.50 -5.35 18.18
CA ARG A 1 -6.51 -6.03 17.32
C ARG A 1 -5.45 -4.98 17.05
N GLU A 2 -4.19 -5.27 17.33
CA GLU A 2 -3.05 -4.43 16.96
C GLU A 2 -2.30 -5.15 15.83
N GLY A 3 -1.88 -4.41 14.81
CA GLY A 3 -1.23 -4.95 13.63
C GLY A 3 -1.20 -3.94 12.50
N VAL A 4 -0.41 -4.24 11.47
CA VAL A 4 -0.33 -3.43 10.25
C VAL A 4 -1.28 -4.00 9.21
N PHE A 5 -2.08 -3.15 8.59
CA PHE A 5 -2.97 -3.54 7.50
C PHE A 5 -2.26 -3.32 6.15
N VAL A 6 -2.07 -4.40 5.40
CA VAL A 6 -1.61 -4.34 4.00
C VAL A 6 -2.82 -4.07 3.13
N ASP A 7 -3.01 -2.81 2.71
CA ASP A 7 -4.17 -2.38 1.91
C ASP A 7 -3.99 -2.75 0.42
N TYR A 8 -4.19 -4.03 0.10
CA TYR A 8 -4.14 -4.55 -1.28
C TYR A 8 -5.13 -3.84 -2.23
N ASN A 9 -6.22 -3.29 -1.70
CA ASN A 9 -7.22 -2.59 -2.50
C ASN A 9 -6.72 -1.22 -3.01
N GLN A 10 -5.53 -0.75 -2.62
CA GLN A 10 -4.90 0.43 -3.23
C GLN A 10 -4.49 0.22 -4.69
N ASN A 11 -4.32 -1.04 -5.14
CA ASN A 11 -4.08 -1.36 -6.54
C ASN A 11 -5.35 -1.30 -7.41
N ALA A 12 -6.52 -1.09 -6.80
CA ALA A 12 -7.76 -0.92 -7.53
C ALA A 12 -7.82 0.45 -8.21
N ARG A 13 -8.70 0.57 -9.20
CA ARG A 13 -8.95 1.84 -9.90
C ARG A 13 -9.53 2.91 -8.95
N ASP A 14 -9.22 4.18 -9.22
CA ASP A 14 -9.77 5.37 -8.53
C ASP A 14 -9.46 5.41 -7.02
N ARG A 15 -8.30 4.87 -6.63
CA ARG A 15 -7.76 4.95 -5.27
C ARG A 15 -6.89 6.18 -5.08
N THR A 16 -6.96 6.77 -3.89
CA THR A 16 -6.14 7.93 -3.53
C THR A 16 -4.79 7.48 -2.99
N ILE A 17 -3.73 7.84 -3.69
CA ILE A 17 -2.34 7.62 -3.28
C ILE A 17 -1.61 8.97 -3.38
N ALA A 18 -0.89 9.35 -2.33
CA ALA A 18 -0.04 10.53 -2.35
C ALA A 18 1.15 10.27 -3.29
N SER A 19 1.43 11.19 -4.21
CA SER A 19 2.60 11.05 -5.09
C SER A 19 3.90 11.23 -4.30
N ALA A 20 4.99 10.69 -4.82
CA ALA A 20 6.33 11.05 -4.37
C ALA A 20 6.47 12.59 -4.34
N TYR A 21 7.13 13.09 -3.30
CA TYR A 21 7.37 14.52 -3.03
C TYR A 21 6.12 15.39 -2.84
N SER A 22 4.91 14.82 -2.79
CA SER A 22 3.72 15.59 -2.45
C SER A 22 3.71 16.02 -0.98
N ALA A 23 3.33 17.28 -0.73
CA ALA A 23 3.01 17.76 0.60
C ALA A 23 1.72 17.11 1.10
N ARG A 24 1.66 16.84 2.40
CA ARG A 24 0.48 16.31 3.08
C ARG A 24 -0.30 17.47 3.72
N PRO A 25 -1.64 17.43 3.70
CA PRO A 25 -2.49 18.49 4.24
C PRO A 25 -2.56 18.41 5.78
N VAL A 26 -1.41 18.52 6.44
CA VAL A 26 -1.25 18.52 7.90
C VAL A 26 -0.52 19.79 8.32
N ALA A 27 -0.67 20.22 9.57
CA ALA A 27 -0.10 21.48 10.05
C ALA A 27 1.43 21.58 9.87
N ALA A 28 2.13 20.45 10.02
CA ALA A 28 3.57 20.37 9.82
C ALA A 28 4.01 20.38 8.33
N ALA A 29 3.06 20.33 7.38
CA ALA A 29 3.32 20.25 5.95
C ALA A 29 4.37 19.17 5.60
N THR A 30 4.19 17.97 6.15
CA THR A 30 5.08 16.84 5.88
C THR A 30 5.04 16.44 4.41
N VAL A 31 6.08 15.78 3.92
CA VAL A 31 6.22 15.39 2.51
C VAL A 31 6.28 13.86 2.40
N SER A 32 5.62 13.29 1.39
CA SER A 32 5.79 11.88 1.02
C SER A 32 7.16 11.68 0.36
N CYS A 33 8.21 11.60 1.17
CA CYS A 33 9.60 11.59 0.72
C CYS A 33 10.09 10.16 0.43
N PRO A 34 10.55 9.86 -0.79
CA PRO A 34 11.36 8.67 -1.07
C PRO A 34 12.62 8.62 -0.18
N VAL A 35 13.03 7.41 0.17
CA VAL A 35 14.20 7.12 1.01
C VAL A 35 14.90 5.88 0.49
N GLU A 36 16.18 5.73 0.84
CA GLU A 36 16.94 4.51 0.57
C GLU A 36 16.48 3.37 1.48
N TRP A 37 16.64 2.12 1.01
CA TRP A 37 16.30 0.94 1.81
C TRP A 37 17.01 0.89 3.17
N ALA A 38 18.26 1.38 3.22
CA ALA A 38 19.04 1.43 4.45
C ALA A 38 18.48 2.42 5.49
N GLU A 39 17.62 3.36 5.10
CA GLU A 39 17.03 4.35 6.01
C GLU A 39 15.74 3.86 6.67
N VAL A 40 15.06 2.87 6.08
CA VAL A 40 13.70 2.45 6.47
C VAL A 40 13.55 2.10 7.94
N ASP A 41 14.55 1.46 8.54
CA ASP A 41 14.49 1.00 9.94
C ASP A 41 14.56 2.16 10.96
N GLY A 42 15.16 3.29 10.58
CA GLY A 42 15.44 4.42 11.48
C GLY A 42 14.79 5.74 11.07
N VAL A 43 14.01 5.74 9.98
CA VAL A 43 13.46 6.97 9.42
C VAL A 43 12.36 7.55 10.31
N ASP A 44 12.41 8.87 10.53
CA ASP A 44 11.30 9.63 11.11
C ASP A 44 10.54 10.36 9.99
N PRO A 45 9.32 9.91 9.62
CA PRO A 45 8.51 10.58 8.60
C PRO A 45 8.19 12.05 8.92
N ALA A 46 8.18 12.45 10.21
CA ALA A 46 7.91 13.82 10.61
C ALA A 46 9.07 14.78 10.27
N ALA A 47 10.28 14.27 10.06
CA ALA A 47 11.44 15.05 9.66
C ALA A 47 11.35 15.56 8.21
N PHE A 48 10.52 14.92 7.36
CA PHE A 48 10.35 15.32 5.97
C PHE A 48 9.23 16.32 5.83
N THR A 49 9.58 17.57 5.57
CA THR A 49 8.66 18.69 5.40
C THR A 49 9.00 19.46 4.13
N ILE A 50 8.09 20.34 3.70
CA ILE A 50 8.35 21.25 2.58
C ILE A 50 9.62 22.11 2.77
N ASN A 51 10.07 22.32 4.01
CA ASN A 51 11.25 23.13 4.32
C ASN A 51 12.55 22.29 4.35
N THR A 52 12.47 21.00 4.63
CA THR A 52 13.66 20.13 4.84
C THR A 52 13.99 19.28 3.61
N VAL A 53 12.98 18.87 2.84
CA VAL A 53 13.18 17.99 1.67
C VAL A 53 14.04 18.63 0.55
N PRO A 54 13.95 19.93 0.22
CA PRO A 54 14.79 20.51 -0.83
C PRO A 54 16.29 20.42 -0.55
N GLU A 55 16.73 20.67 0.69
CA GLU A 55 18.14 20.55 1.09
C GLU A 55 18.62 19.10 1.04
N ARG A 56 17.77 18.16 1.48
CA ARG A 56 18.04 16.72 1.37
C ARG A 56 18.25 16.30 -0.08
N MET A 57 17.32 16.66 -0.98
CA MET A 57 17.42 16.37 -2.41
C MET A 57 18.72 16.92 -3.01
N ALA A 58 19.13 18.14 -2.63
CA ALA A 58 20.39 18.72 -3.09
C ALA A 58 21.63 17.98 -2.56
N SER A 59 21.53 17.36 -1.37
CA SER A 59 22.64 16.71 -0.69
C SER A 59 22.86 15.26 -1.14
N ILE A 60 21.79 14.50 -1.35
CA ILE A 60 21.87 13.06 -1.64
C ILE A 60 21.30 12.67 -3.01
N GLY A 61 20.62 13.58 -3.70
CA GLY A 61 19.88 13.28 -4.93
C GLY A 61 18.51 12.64 -4.67
N ASP A 62 17.95 12.02 -5.70
CA ASP A 62 16.67 11.31 -5.67
C ASP A 62 16.90 9.79 -5.49
N PRO A 63 16.57 9.20 -4.31
CA PRO A 63 16.66 7.75 -4.11
C PRO A 63 15.83 6.94 -5.11
N GLY A 64 14.76 7.52 -5.64
CA GLY A 64 13.87 6.88 -6.61
C GLY A 64 14.26 7.14 -8.07
N GLY A 65 15.34 7.88 -8.34
CA GLY A 65 15.62 8.43 -9.68
C GLY A 65 15.82 7.40 -10.78
N ALA A 66 16.23 6.18 -10.44
CA ALA A 66 16.47 5.08 -11.38
C ALA A 66 15.32 4.06 -11.47
N ILE A 67 14.14 4.36 -10.90
CA ILE A 67 13.01 3.42 -10.83
C ILE A 67 12.56 2.93 -12.21
N ASP A 68 12.54 3.82 -13.20
CA ASP A 68 12.09 3.50 -14.56
C ASP A 68 13.11 2.69 -15.36
N GLU A 69 14.37 2.63 -14.90
CA GLU A 69 15.43 1.84 -15.53
C GLU A 69 15.37 0.35 -15.15
N HIS A 70 14.60 0.01 -14.12
CA HIS A 70 14.55 -1.33 -13.52
C HIS A 70 13.11 -1.88 -13.48
N PRO A 71 12.46 -2.13 -14.63
CA PRO A 71 11.12 -2.70 -14.64
C PRO A 71 11.10 -4.11 -14.03
N GLY A 72 10.21 -4.33 -13.06
CA GLY A 72 10.00 -5.64 -12.44
C GLY A 72 9.08 -6.55 -13.26
N SER A 73 9.29 -7.87 -13.17
CA SER A 73 8.35 -8.87 -13.68
C SER A 73 7.27 -9.19 -12.64
N LEU A 74 6.04 -9.43 -13.09
CA LEU A 74 4.94 -9.92 -12.24
C LEU A 74 4.89 -11.44 -12.14
N GLU A 75 5.71 -12.18 -12.89
CA GLU A 75 5.63 -13.64 -13.03
C GLU A 75 5.64 -14.36 -11.68
N SER A 76 6.61 -14.09 -10.81
CA SER A 76 6.68 -14.72 -9.49
C SER A 76 5.49 -14.38 -8.57
N LEU A 77 4.87 -13.20 -8.75
CA LEU A 77 3.66 -12.84 -8.02
C LEU A 77 2.43 -13.60 -8.54
N LEU A 78 2.37 -13.85 -9.86
CA LEU A 78 1.31 -14.64 -10.48
C LEU A 78 1.44 -16.13 -10.12
N GLU A 79 2.66 -16.66 -10.04
CA GLU A 79 2.92 -18.01 -9.53
C GLU A 79 2.45 -18.18 -8.08
N LEU A 80 2.73 -17.18 -7.24
CA LEU A 80 2.25 -17.16 -5.86
C LEU A 80 0.72 -17.13 -5.79
N ALA A 81 0.07 -16.27 -6.59
CA ALA A 81 -1.39 -16.20 -6.66
C ALA A 81 -2.01 -17.52 -7.12
N ALA A 82 -1.42 -18.21 -8.11
CA ALA A 82 -1.88 -19.51 -8.56
C ALA A 82 -1.72 -20.60 -7.48
N ALA A 83 -0.63 -20.55 -6.71
CA ALA A 83 -0.42 -21.44 -5.58
C ALA A 83 -1.48 -21.20 -4.49
N ASP A 84 -1.77 -19.95 -4.15
CA ASP A 84 -2.82 -19.57 -3.20
C ASP A 84 -4.20 -20.07 -3.67
N GLU A 85 -4.57 -19.85 -4.94
CA GLU A 85 -5.82 -20.35 -5.52
C GLU A 85 -5.92 -21.87 -5.43
N SER A 86 -4.85 -22.59 -5.78
CA SER A 86 -4.78 -24.06 -5.67
C SER A 86 -4.87 -24.55 -4.23
N GLY A 87 -4.41 -23.74 -3.27
CA GLY A 87 -4.51 -23.94 -1.82
C GLY A 87 -5.85 -23.53 -1.21
N GLY A 88 -6.80 -23.02 -2.02
CA GLY A 88 -8.13 -22.60 -1.59
C GLY A 88 -8.23 -21.15 -1.11
N LEU A 89 -7.18 -20.35 -1.28
CA LEU A 89 -7.17 -18.90 -1.04
C LEU A 89 -7.42 -18.16 -2.36
N GLY A 90 -8.70 -17.95 -2.67
CA GLY A 90 -9.12 -17.16 -3.84
C GLY A 90 -9.13 -15.64 -3.59
N ASP A 91 -9.87 -14.90 -4.42
CA ASP A 91 -9.94 -13.44 -4.36
C ASP A 91 -10.34 -12.89 -2.99
N ALA A 92 -9.75 -11.76 -2.62
CA ALA A 92 -10.05 -11.08 -1.38
C ALA A 92 -11.31 -10.21 -1.51
N PRO A 93 -11.98 -9.85 -0.40
CA PRO A 93 -13.16 -8.99 -0.48
C PRO A 93 -12.81 -7.60 -1.00
N TRP A 94 -13.63 -7.12 -1.92
CA TRP A 94 -13.56 -5.75 -2.44
C TRP A 94 -14.29 -4.77 -1.53
N PRO A 95 -13.94 -3.47 -1.53
CA PRO A 95 -14.66 -2.49 -0.75
C PRO A 95 -16.14 -2.39 -1.21
N PRO A 96 -17.11 -2.26 -0.30
CA PRO A 96 -18.54 -2.42 -0.63
C PRO A 96 -19.11 -1.44 -1.66
N HIS A 97 -18.49 -0.27 -1.81
CA HIS A 97 -18.94 0.82 -2.67
C HIS A 97 -18.26 0.82 -4.06
N PHE A 98 -17.39 -0.16 -4.33
CA PHE A 98 -16.68 -0.20 -5.60
C PHE A 98 -17.61 -0.60 -6.75
N PRO A 99 -17.73 0.22 -7.81
CA PRO A 99 -18.49 -0.16 -8.99
C PRO A 99 -17.90 -1.41 -9.62
N LYS A 100 -18.78 -2.22 -10.19
CA LYS A 100 -18.44 -3.46 -10.89
C LYS A 100 -18.57 -3.21 -12.39
N ALA A 101 -17.60 -3.66 -13.19
CA ALA A 101 -17.75 -3.62 -14.64
C ALA A 101 -18.81 -4.63 -15.09
N ALA A 102 -19.54 -4.33 -16.18
CA ALA A 102 -20.66 -5.16 -16.63
C ALA A 102 -20.27 -6.63 -16.93
N SER A 103 -19.02 -6.86 -17.36
CA SER A 103 -18.47 -8.18 -17.69
C SER A 103 -17.63 -8.81 -16.57
N GLU A 104 -17.59 -8.21 -15.38
CA GLU A 104 -16.71 -8.67 -14.31
C GLU A 104 -17.26 -9.93 -13.60
N PRO A 105 -16.42 -10.90 -13.23
CA PRO A 105 -16.82 -12.07 -12.44
C PRO A 105 -17.41 -11.71 -11.06
N PRO A 106 -18.13 -12.62 -10.38
CA PRO A 106 -18.59 -12.40 -9.01
C PRO A 106 -17.42 -12.19 -8.04
N ARG A 107 -17.45 -11.09 -7.28
CA ARG A 107 -16.46 -10.78 -6.23
C ARG A 107 -16.80 -11.49 -4.92
N VAL A 108 -15.78 -11.84 -4.15
CA VAL A 108 -15.95 -12.40 -2.80
C VAL A 108 -16.56 -11.34 -1.89
N GLN A 109 -17.61 -11.72 -1.16
CA GLN A 109 -18.26 -10.85 -0.18
C GLN A 109 -17.54 -10.96 1.18
N PRO A 110 -17.46 -9.86 1.95
CA PRO A 110 -16.93 -9.93 3.32
C PRO A 110 -17.72 -10.96 4.15
N SER A 111 -17.02 -11.93 4.72
CA SER A 111 -17.67 -12.94 5.56
C SER A 111 -18.14 -12.31 6.88
N LYS A 112 -19.43 -12.48 7.22
CA LYS A 112 -20.01 -12.05 8.50
C LYS A 112 -19.85 -13.13 9.57
N ALA A 113 -18.65 -13.67 9.74
CA ALA A 113 -18.42 -14.60 10.84
C ALA A 113 -18.51 -13.85 12.18
N ARG A 114 -19.61 -14.06 12.93
CA ARG A 114 -19.74 -13.55 14.29
C ARG A 114 -18.72 -14.24 15.18
N LYS A 115 -17.99 -13.45 15.99
CA LYS A 115 -17.15 -13.99 17.06
C LYS A 115 -18.04 -14.82 17.99
N PRO A 116 -17.73 -16.11 18.26
CA PRO A 116 -18.47 -16.85 19.27
C PRO A 116 -18.34 -16.11 20.62
N PRO A 117 -19.39 -16.11 21.46
CA PRO A 117 -19.34 -15.47 22.77
C PRO A 117 -18.15 -16.03 23.54
N ALA A 118 -17.40 -15.15 24.20
CA ALA A 118 -16.32 -15.57 25.09
C ALA A 118 -16.92 -16.43 26.20
N ASP A 119 -16.32 -17.59 26.47
CA ASP A 119 -16.72 -18.44 27.59
C ASP A 119 -16.64 -17.64 28.89
N PRO A 120 -17.69 -17.65 29.72
CA PRO A 120 -17.61 -17.09 31.06
C PRO A 120 -16.66 -17.96 31.89
N ALA A 121 -15.58 -17.33 32.37
CA ALA A 121 -14.67 -17.89 33.38
C ALA A 121 -15.36 -18.05 34.73
#